data_AF-A0A3N1GKJ7-F1
#
_entry.id   AF-A0A3N1GKJ7-F1
#
_cell.length_a   1.000
_cell.length_b   1.000
_cell.length_c   1.000
_cell.angle_alpha   90.00
_cell.angle_beta   90.00
_cell.angle_gamma   90.00
#
_symmetry.space_group_name_H-M   'P 1'
#
loop_
_entity.id
_entity.type
_entity.pdbx_description
1 polymer ?
#
loop_
_entity_poly.entity_id
_entity_poly.type
_entity_poly.pdbx_seq_one_letter_code
_entity_poly.pdbx_strand_id
1 'polypeptide(L)'
;MTTIDLFVDDSDIDVAIDDRDEGERRALELANRIRAVAAHDPGQAQRLVDELIVQLDRVLGGTFREYLDGVTREVADRALREAGSESSADLPSPANS
;
A
#
# COMPACT_ATOMS: atom_id res chain seq x y z
N MET A 1 -16.24 10.42 49.87
CA MET A 1 -14.98 10.04 49.21
C MET A 1 -15.14 8.58 48.85
N THR A 2 -15.73 8.29 47.70
CA THR A 2 -16.10 6.93 47.30
C THR A 2 -15.23 6.53 46.13
N THR A 3 -14.36 5.56 46.39
CA THR A 3 -13.46 4.90 45.45
C THR A 3 -14.22 4.44 44.23
N ILE A 4 -13.85 4.93 43.04
CA ILE A 4 -14.28 4.34 41.78
C ILE A 4 -13.38 3.13 41.59
N ASP A 5 -13.91 1.98 42.00
CA ASP A 5 -13.38 0.65 41.69
C ASP A 5 -13.36 0.48 40.17
N LEU A 6 -12.17 0.56 39.58
CA LEU A 6 -11.91 0.29 38.17
C LEU A 6 -11.81 -1.22 37.96
N PHE A 7 -12.91 -1.94 38.19
CA PHE A 7 -13.06 -3.29 37.63
C PHE A 7 -13.44 -3.11 36.15
N VAL A 8 -12.43 -2.92 35.30
CA VAL A 8 -12.56 -3.28 33.90
C VAL A 8 -12.66 -4.79 33.90
N ASP A 9 -13.88 -5.30 33.81
CA ASP A 9 -14.15 -6.71 33.58
C ASP A 9 -13.50 -7.09 32.23
N ASP A 10 -12.46 -7.90 32.29
CA ASP A 10 -11.65 -8.36 31.15
C ASP A 10 -12.40 -9.40 30.28
N SER A 11 -13.73 -9.52 30.44
CA SER A 11 -14.56 -10.56 29.83
C SER A 11 -15.64 -10.04 28.86
N ASP A 12 -15.72 -8.72 28.62
CA ASP A 12 -16.78 -8.09 27.80
C ASP A 12 -16.26 -7.31 26.56
N ILE A 13 -15.11 -7.71 26.00
CA ILE A 13 -14.77 -7.39 24.60
C ILE A 13 -14.84 -8.67 23.77
N ASP A 14 -16.04 -9.22 23.65
CA ASP A 14 -16.44 -10.10 22.54
C ASP A 14 -16.96 -9.24 21.38
N VAL A 15 -16.25 -8.16 21.04
CA VAL A 15 -16.46 -7.50 19.75
C VAL A 15 -15.76 -8.38 18.73
N ALA A 16 -16.53 -9.06 17.89
CA ALA A 16 -16.01 -9.62 16.66
C ALA A 16 -15.34 -8.46 15.90
N ILE A 17 -14.01 -8.37 16.01
CA ILE A 17 -13.20 -7.49 15.17
C ILE A 17 -13.47 -8.00 13.76
N ASP A 18 -14.40 -7.33 13.08
CA ASP A 18 -14.80 -7.61 11.72
C ASP A 18 -13.50 -7.64 10.88
N ASP A 19 -13.34 -8.62 9.98
CA ASP A 19 -12.16 -8.76 9.12
C ASP A 19 -11.83 -7.45 8.37
N ARG A 20 -12.86 -6.60 8.20
CA ARG A 20 -12.77 -5.23 7.69
C ARG A 20 -11.88 -4.32 8.54
N ASP A 21 -12.01 -4.36 9.86
CA ASP A 21 -11.23 -3.54 10.81
C ASP A 21 -9.76 -3.98 10.85
N GLU A 22 -9.51 -5.27 10.69
CA GLU A 22 -8.15 -5.82 10.62
C GLU A 22 -7.44 -5.44 9.32
N GLY A 23 -8.17 -5.42 8.19
CA GLY A 23 -7.66 -4.93 6.92
C GLY A 23 -7.24 -3.45 6.99
N GLU A 24 -8.08 -2.60 7.59
CA GLU A 24 -7.78 -1.19 7.79
C GLU A 24 -6.57 -0.99 8.71
N ARG A 25 -6.49 -1.73 9.82
CA ARG A 25 -5.36 -1.68 10.75
C ARG A 25 -4.04 -2.00 10.06
N ARG A 26 -4.01 -3.04 9.22
CA ARG A 26 -2.81 -3.44 8.46
C ARG A 26 -2.41 -2.40 7.43
N ALA A 27 -3.38 -1.82 6.72
CA ALA A 27 -3.12 -0.77 5.75
C ALA A 27 -2.50 0.47 6.41
N LEU A 28 -3.03 0.88 7.58
CA LEU A 28 -2.49 1.97 8.38
C LEU A 28 -1.08 1.69 8.89
N GLU A 29 -0.83 0.47 9.38
CA GLU A 29 0.51 0.06 9.82
C GLU A 29 1.53 0.12 8.68
N LEU A 30 1.15 -0.38 7.50
CA LEU A 30 1.99 -0.30 6.31
C LEU A 30 2.31 1.15 5.94
N ALA A 31 1.31 2.03 5.93
CA ALA A 31 1.51 3.45 5.64
C ALA A 31 2.47 4.12 6.65
N ASN A 32 2.36 3.77 7.94
CA ASN A 32 3.27 4.26 8.98
C ASN A 32 4.71 3.76 8.77
N ARG A 33 4.88 2.49 8.39
CA ARG A 33 6.21 1.93 8.08
C ARG A 33 6.84 2.61 6.86
N ILE A 34 6.07 2.84 5.79
CA ILE A 34 6.54 3.58 4.60
C ILE A 34 6.97 5.00 4.99
N ARG A 35 6.21 5.67 5.86
CA ARG A 35 6.57 7.01 6.37
C ARG A 35 7.88 6.97 7.18
N ALA A 36 8.10 5.95 8.00
CA ALA A 36 9.34 5.77 8.72
C ALA A 36 10.53 5.54 7.77
N VAL A 37 10.35 4.75 6.70
CA VAL A 37 11.37 4.60 5.65
C VAL A 37 11.64 5.93 4.97
N ALA A 38 10.60 6.69 4.61
CA ALA A 38 10.75 7.98 3.92
C ALA A 38 11.54 9.02 4.74
N ALA A 39 11.49 8.94 6.07
CA ALA A 39 12.27 9.79 6.96
C ALA A 39 13.79 9.49 6.89
N HIS A 40 14.17 8.27 6.50
CA HIS A 40 15.57 7.85 6.39
C HIS A 40 16.08 7.80 4.95
N ASP A 41 15.26 7.27 4.04
CA ASP A 41 15.53 7.12 2.62
C ASP A 41 14.24 7.36 1.81
N PRO A 42 14.02 8.58 1.32
CA PRO A 42 12.84 8.91 0.52
C PRO A 42 12.83 8.17 -0.83
N GLY A 43 13.99 7.83 -1.39
CA GLY A 43 14.08 7.08 -2.64
C GLY A 43 13.62 5.64 -2.47
N GLN A 44 14.03 4.98 -1.39
CA GLN A 44 13.56 3.65 -1.05
C GLN A 44 12.06 3.62 -0.76
N ALA A 45 11.53 4.61 -0.02
CA ALA A 45 10.10 4.71 0.23
C ALA A 45 9.31 4.84 -1.08
N GLN A 46 9.81 5.64 -2.03
CA GLN A 46 9.17 5.79 -3.32
C GLN A 46 9.13 4.48 -4.10
N ARG A 47 10.23 3.71 -4.14
CA ARG A 47 10.27 2.40 -4.80
C ARG A 47 9.24 1.42 -4.21
N LEU A 48 9.12 1.37 -2.88
CA LEU A 48 8.15 0.51 -2.20
C LEU A 48 6.71 0.87 -2.56
N VAL A 49 6.40 2.17 -2.64
CA VAL A 49 5.08 2.66 -3.06
C VAL A 49 4.83 2.30 -4.52
N ASP A 50 5.81 2.46 -5.40
CA ASP A 50 5.68 2.16 -6.82
C ASP A 50 5.45 0.65 -7.06
N GLU A 51 6.19 -0.21 -6.37
CA GLU A 51 5.99 -1.67 -6.39
C GLU A 51 4.60 -2.08 -5.90
N LEU A 52 4.12 -1.47 -4.80
CA LEU A 52 2.78 -1.72 -4.27
C LEU A 52 1.69 -1.34 -5.29
N ILE A 53 1.82 -0.18 -5.92
CA ILE A 53 0.88 0.28 -6.96
C ILE A 53 0.83 -0.71 -8.12
N VAL A 54 1.98 -1.20 -8.58
CA VAL A 54 2.05 -2.19 -9.67
C VAL A 54 1.33 -3.49 -9.29
N GLN A 55 1.51 -3.97 -8.05
CA GLN A 55 0.83 -5.17 -7.58
C GLN A 55 -0.68 -4.97 -7.45
N LEU A 56 -1.12 -3.84 -6.92
CA LEU A 56 -2.54 -3.51 -6.79
C LEU A 56 -3.22 -3.40 -8.16
N ASP A 57 -2.57 -2.77 -9.13
CA ASP A 57 -3.06 -2.68 -10.50
C ASP A 57 -3.23 -4.06 -11.15
N ARG A 58 -2.26 -4.97 -10.95
CA ARG A 58 -2.36 -6.36 -11.44
C ARG A 58 -3.50 -7.12 -10.80
N VAL A 59 -3.69 -7.01 -9.49
CA VAL A 59 -4.77 -7.69 -8.75
C VAL A 59 -6.15 -7.16 -9.17
N LEU A 60 -6.25 -5.86 -9.46
CA LEU A 60 -7.47 -5.20 -9.92
C LEU A 60 -7.66 -5.24 -11.45
N GLY A 61 -6.88 -6.04 -12.17
CA GLY A 61 -7.03 -6.20 -13.61
C GLY A 61 -6.77 -4.93 -14.43
N GLY A 62 -5.89 -4.04 -13.98
CA GLY A 62 -5.52 -2.80 -14.66
C GLY A 62 -6.44 -1.61 -14.38
N THR A 63 -7.38 -1.74 -13.44
CA THR A 63 -8.38 -0.70 -13.12
C THR A 63 -8.05 0.13 -11.89
N PHE A 64 -6.92 -0.13 -11.22
CA PHE A 64 -6.58 0.51 -9.93
C PHE A 64 -6.63 2.04 -9.98
N ARG A 65 -6.23 2.62 -11.11
CA ARG A 65 -6.21 4.08 -11.34
C ARG A 65 -7.59 4.72 -11.35
N GLU A 66 -8.65 3.96 -11.63
CA GLU A 66 -10.03 4.46 -11.64
C GLU A 66 -10.53 4.78 -10.23
N TYR A 67 -9.89 4.21 -9.21
CA TYR A 67 -10.19 4.43 -7.80
C TYR A 67 -9.37 5.55 -7.16
N LEU A 68 -8.50 6.22 -7.92
CA LEU A 68 -7.58 7.24 -7.42
C LEU A 68 -7.90 8.63 -7.98
N ASP A 69 -7.62 9.65 -7.17
CA ASP A 69 -7.79 11.05 -7.55
C ASP A 69 -6.56 11.92 -7.22
N GLY A 70 -6.49 13.07 -7.91
CA GLY A 70 -5.45 14.08 -7.74
C GLY A 70 -4.03 13.51 -7.74
N VAL A 71 -3.27 13.86 -6.70
CA VAL A 71 -1.86 13.49 -6.54
C VAL A 71 -1.65 11.98 -6.50
N THR A 72 -2.58 11.22 -5.92
CA THR A 72 -2.44 9.76 -5.82
C THR A 72 -2.52 9.10 -7.20
N ARG A 73 -3.37 9.63 -8.08
CA ARG A 73 -3.47 9.19 -9.48
C ARG A 73 -2.19 9.51 -10.26
N GLU A 74 -1.63 10.70 -10.09
CA GLU A 74 -0.37 11.09 -10.75
C GLU A 74 0.80 10.17 -10.35
N VAL A 75 0.90 9.83 -9.06
CA VAL A 75 1.90 8.89 -8.55
C VAL A 75 1.70 7.50 -9.17
N ALA A 76 0.45 7.03 -9.24
CA ALA A 76 0.14 5.74 -9.85
C ALA A 76 0.44 5.69 -11.35
N ASP A 77 0.13 6.76 -12.08
CA ASP A 77 0.43 6.89 -13.51
C ASP A 77 1.94 6.86 -13.78
N ARG A 78 2.75 7.46 -12.90
CA ARG A 78 4.21 7.38 -12.99
C ARG A 78 4.71 5.94 -12.78
N ALA A 79 4.34 5.33 -11.65
CA ALA A 79 4.79 3.99 -11.28
C ALA A 79 4.48 2.95 -12.37
N LEU A 80 3.26 2.99 -12.91
CA LEU A 80 2.84 2.01 -13.93
C LEU A 80 3.46 2.27 -15.31
N ARG A 81 3.83 3.52 -15.63
CA ARG A 81 4.56 3.85 -16.85
C ARG A 81 6.00 3.35 -16.79
N GLU A 82 6.64 3.51 -15.64
CA GLU A 82 8.01 3.03 -15.39
C GLU A 82 8.05 1.49 -15.50
N ALA A 83 7.11 0.78 -14.86
CA ALA A 83 7.01 -0.68 -14.95
C ALA A 83 6.75 -1.20 -16.38
N GLY A 84 5.95 -0.48 -17.18
CA GLY A 84 5.72 -0.83 -18.60
C GLY A 84 6.94 -0.60 -19.49
N SER A 85 7.80 0.35 -19.13
CA SER A 85 9.03 0.67 -19.86
C SER A 85 10.12 -0.36 -19.62
N GLU A 86 10.24 -0.90 -18.41
CA GLU A 86 11.17 -1.98 -18.08
C GLU A 86 10.83 -3.29 -18.81
N SER A 87 9.54 -3.62 -18.92
CA SER A 87 9.06 -4.81 -19.65
C SER A 87 9.38 -4.78 -21.16
N SER A 88 9.49 -3.58 -21.75
CA SER A 88 9.73 -3.40 -23.19
C SER A 88 11.22 -3.44 -23.58
N ALA A 89 12.13 -3.31 -22.61
CA ALA A 89 13.57 -3.28 -22.85
C ALA A 89 14.23 -4.68 -22.92
N ASP A 90 13.49 -5.75 -22.59
CA ASP A 90 14.02 -7.12 -22.48
C ASP A 90 13.86 -7.96 -23.76
N LEU A 91 13.50 -7.35 -24.90
CA LEU A 91 13.42 -8.09 -26.18
C LEU A 91 14.83 -8.21 -26.81
N PRO A 92 15.39 -9.44 -26.96
CA PRO A 92 16.65 -9.62 -27.66
C PRO A 92 16.48 -9.19 -29.12
N SER A 93 17.35 -8.27 -29.55
CA SER A 93 17.43 -7.82 -30.94
C SER A 93 17.57 -9.04 -31.85
N PRO A 94 16.69 -9.25 -32.86
CA PRO A 94 16.88 -10.34 -33.80
C PRO A 94 18.19 -10.08 -34.54
N ALA A 95 19.16 -10.98 -34.32
CA ALA A 95 20.44 -10.96 -35.02
C ALA A 95 20.18 -10.88 -36.53
N ASN A 96 20.70 -9.83 -37.16
CA ASN A 96 20.66 -9.62 -38.60
C ASN A 96 21.13 -10.88 -39.32
N SER A 97 20.35 -11.27 -40.33
CA SER A 97 20.59 -12.39 -41.25
C SER A 97 21.85 -12.22 -42.08
#